data_AF-A0A1H7U0Z4-F1
#
_entry.id   AF-A0A1H7U0Z4-F1
#
_cell.length_a   1.000
_cell.length_b   1.000
_cell.length_c   1.000
_cell.angle_alpha   90.00
_cell.angle_beta   90.00
_cell.angle_gamma   90.00
#
_symmetry.space_group_name_H-M   'P 1'
#
loop_
_entity.id
_entity.type
_entity.pdbx_description
1 polymer ?
#
loop_
_entity_poly.entity_id
_entity_poly.type
_entity_poly.pdbx_seq_one_letter_code
_entity_poly.pdbx_strand_id
1 'polypeptide(L)'
;MKKYLMSVIIGLSVFTQSVWANDAQLQTQLEEMGAKNVQISDSALPNFKSVISDQGVIQISNDGRFIIQGSILEFKNDKVTDITYKPLMPELENLKNEMITFPAKNQKYVVSVFTDISCGYCRLLHSEMQEYNDLGITIRYLAFPRAGLKSQTARQMEAIWSAKDKNYALTQAKNGKLPQTLATPKMINKQYDLGVKFGIRGTPNMITSKGEVIAGYVAPKELLKMLQE
;
A
#
# COMPACT_ATOMS: atom_id res chain seq x y z
N MET A 1 -44.03 2.76 -65.98
CA MET A 1 -43.64 1.53 -65.26
C MET A 1 -42.39 1.82 -64.44
N LYS A 2 -42.40 1.40 -63.17
CA LYS A 2 -41.60 1.86 -62.03
C LYS A 2 -40.07 1.78 -62.22
N LYS A 3 -39.36 2.88 -61.96
CA LYS A 3 -37.92 2.90 -61.68
C LYS A 3 -37.71 2.87 -60.17
N TYR A 4 -37.17 1.78 -59.64
CA TYR A 4 -36.80 1.64 -58.24
C TYR A 4 -35.47 2.35 -57.99
N LEU A 5 -35.49 3.43 -57.20
CA LEU A 5 -34.29 3.98 -56.58
C LEU A 5 -34.02 3.16 -55.32
N MET A 6 -32.94 2.39 -55.32
CA MET A 6 -32.49 1.61 -54.18
C MET A 6 -31.49 2.46 -53.40
N SER A 7 -31.96 3.13 -52.34
CA SER A 7 -31.11 3.89 -51.42
C SER A 7 -30.33 2.92 -50.52
N VAL A 8 -29.02 2.82 -50.73
CA VAL A 8 -28.10 2.08 -49.86
C VAL A 8 -27.76 2.98 -48.68
N ILE A 9 -28.32 2.68 -47.50
CA ILE A 9 -27.91 3.27 -46.23
C ILE A 9 -26.66 2.50 -45.77
N ILE A 10 -25.49 3.13 -45.91
CA ILE A 10 -24.24 2.63 -45.31
C ILE A 10 -24.30 2.98 -43.83
N GLY A 11 -24.66 1.99 -43.00
CA GLY A 11 -24.58 2.11 -41.55
C GLY A 11 -23.12 2.28 -41.11
N LEU A 12 -22.81 3.42 -40.51
CA LEU A 12 -21.51 3.68 -39.89
C LEU A 12 -21.40 2.83 -38.61
N SER A 13 -20.85 1.63 -38.73
CA SER A 13 -20.47 0.80 -37.59
C SER A 13 -19.29 1.46 -36.87
N VAL A 14 -19.57 2.21 -35.81
CA VAL A 14 -18.56 2.69 -34.88
C VAL A 14 -17.97 1.48 -34.17
N PHE A 15 -16.81 1.02 -34.62
CA PHE A 15 -16.01 0.03 -33.91
C PHE A 15 -15.50 0.66 -32.62
N THR A 16 -16.16 0.37 -31.50
CA THR A 16 -15.61 0.64 -30.17
C THR A 16 -14.47 -0.34 -29.91
N GLN A 17 -13.26 -0.01 -30.40
CA GLN A 17 -12.03 -0.66 -29.96
C GLN A 17 -11.84 -0.31 -28.47
N SER A 18 -12.25 -1.23 -27.62
CA SER A 18 -12.49 -0.99 -26.19
C SER A 18 -11.22 -1.28 -25.40
N VAL A 19 -10.61 -0.22 -24.87
CA VAL A 19 -9.82 -0.09 -23.62
C VAL A 19 -8.52 -0.92 -23.47
N TRP A 20 -8.46 -2.18 -23.91
CA TRP A 20 -7.29 -3.06 -23.70
C TRP A 20 -6.08 -2.69 -24.55
N ALA A 21 -6.30 -2.15 -25.75
CA ALA A 21 -5.22 -1.69 -26.62
C ALA A 21 -4.42 -0.52 -26.03
N ASN A 22 -5.03 0.23 -25.10
CA ASN A 22 -4.42 1.42 -24.51
C ASN A 22 -3.52 1.08 -23.31
N ASP A 23 -4.00 0.21 -22.40
CA ASP A 23 -3.22 -0.15 -21.20
C ASP A 23 -1.90 -0.87 -21.57
N ALA A 24 -1.90 -1.74 -22.60
CA ALA A 24 -0.68 -2.40 -23.07
C ALA A 24 0.35 -1.42 -23.68
N GLN A 25 -0.14 -0.35 -24.35
CA GLN A 25 0.71 0.71 -24.88
C GLN A 25 1.31 1.55 -23.75
N LEU A 26 0.48 1.96 -22.78
CA LEU A 26 0.92 2.69 -21.59
C LEU A 26 1.97 1.89 -20.80
N GLN A 27 1.74 0.59 -20.64
CA GLN A 27 2.69 -0.28 -19.95
C GLN A 27 4.05 -0.32 -20.68
N THR A 28 4.05 -0.57 -21.99
CA THR A 28 5.28 -0.58 -22.80
C THR A 28 6.03 0.74 -22.67
N GLN A 29 5.34 1.87 -22.79
CA GLN A 29 5.95 3.20 -22.68
C GLN A 29 6.59 3.42 -21.30
N LEU A 30 5.93 3.01 -20.22
CA LEU A 30 6.46 3.14 -18.87
C LEU A 30 7.68 2.23 -18.62
N GLU A 31 7.66 1.02 -19.17
CA GLU A 31 8.78 0.09 -19.11
C GLU A 31 10.00 0.60 -19.89
N GLU A 32 9.80 1.22 -21.05
CA GLU A 32 10.84 1.91 -21.83
C GLU A 32 11.44 3.10 -21.06
N MET A 33 10.64 3.78 -20.23
CA MET A 33 11.10 4.83 -19.32
C MET A 33 11.81 4.29 -18.06
N GLY A 34 11.91 2.96 -17.92
CA GLY A 34 12.66 2.29 -16.87
C GLY A 34 11.83 1.84 -15.66
N ALA A 35 10.50 2.00 -15.68
CA ALA A 35 9.63 1.44 -14.64
C ALA A 35 9.59 -0.08 -14.73
N LYS A 36 9.50 -0.76 -13.59
CA LYS A 36 9.40 -2.22 -13.52
C LYS A 36 8.15 -2.64 -12.76
N ASN A 37 7.68 -3.85 -13.05
CA ASN A 37 6.48 -4.43 -12.43
C ASN A 37 5.26 -3.50 -12.54
N VAL A 38 5.08 -2.90 -13.72
CA VAL A 38 4.02 -1.93 -14.00
C VAL A 38 2.67 -2.64 -13.90
N GLN A 39 1.78 -2.11 -13.08
CA GLN A 39 0.38 -2.52 -12.98
C GLN A 39 -0.50 -1.29 -13.20
N ILE A 40 -1.46 -1.42 -14.11
CA ILE A 40 -2.37 -0.34 -14.49
C ILE A 40 -3.76 -0.69 -13.98
N SER A 41 -4.43 0.29 -13.37
CA SER A 41 -5.79 0.20 -12.86
C SER A 41 -6.54 1.50 -13.09
N ASP A 42 -7.85 1.49 -12.87
CA ASP A 42 -8.66 2.69 -13.03
C ASP A 42 -8.27 3.79 -12.03
N SER A 43 -8.34 5.04 -12.46
CA SER A 43 -8.14 6.21 -11.59
C SER A 43 -9.47 6.79 -11.13
N ALA A 44 -9.45 7.42 -9.96
CA ALA A 44 -10.53 8.32 -9.54
C ALA A 44 -10.54 9.63 -10.36
N LEU A 45 -9.41 10.00 -10.98
CA LEU A 45 -9.32 11.16 -11.85
C LEU A 45 -9.87 10.82 -13.25
N PRO A 46 -10.81 11.61 -13.79
CA PRO A 46 -11.31 11.42 -15.15
C PRO A 46 -10.17 11.49 -16.18
N ASN A 47 -10.18 10.56 -17.15
CA ASN A 47 -9.19 10.46 -18.22
C ASN A 47 -7.76 10.08 -17.78
N PHE A 48 -7.60 9.55 -16.57
CA PHE A 48 -6.33 9.03 -16.07
C PHE A 48 -6.46 7.55 -15.67
N LYS A 49 -5.32 6.89 -15.60
CA LYS A 49 -5.12 5.56 -15.01
C LYS A 49 -4.17 5.65 -13.82
N SER A 50 -4.43 4.85 -12.80
CA SER A 50 -3.51 4.66 -11.69
C SER A 50 -2.46 3.62 -12.08
N VAL A 51 -1.20 3.97 -11.93
CA VAL A 51 -0.06 3.10 -12.25
C VAL A 51 0.71 2.81 -10.98
N ILE A 52 0.94 1.53 -10.71
CA ILE A 52 1.82 1.05 -9.64
C ILE A 52 3.07 0.49 -10.30
N SER A 53 4.25 0.87 -9.83
CA SER A 53 5.53 0.29 -10.25
C SER A 53 6.50 0.16 -9.06
N ASP A 54 7.73 -0.26 -9.34
CA ASP A 54 8.84 -0.20 -8.38
C ASP A 54 9.21 1.24 -7.94
N GLN A 55 8.73 2.26 -8.66
CA GLN A 55 8.94 3.68 -8.35
C GLN A 55 7.79 4.31 -7.52
N GLY A 56 6.75 3.53 -7.20
CA GLY A 56 5.59 3.98 -6.43
C GLY A 56 4.32 4.10 -7.26
N VAL A 57 3.42 4.98 -6.82
CA VAL A 57 2.12 5.22 -7.48
C VAL A 57 2.16 6.54 -8.23
N ILE A 58 1.79 6.52 -9.50
CA ILE A 58 1.60 7.71 -10.34
C ILE A 58 0.26 7.65 -11.04
N GLN A 59 -0.18 8.79 -11.59
CA GLN A 59 -1.31 8.84 -12.50
C GLN A 59 -0.80 9.15 -13.90
N ILE A 60 -1.28 8.43 -14.90
CA ILE A 60 -0.96 8.68 -16.31
C ILE A 60 -2.25 8.99 -17.08
N SER A 61 -2.23 10.00 -17.96
CA SER A 61 -3.38 10.28 -18.81
C SER A 61 -3.64 9.11 -19.75
N ASN A 62 -4.90 8.91 -20.14
CA ASN A 62 -5.28 7.83 -21.07
C ASN A 62 -4.55 7.90 -22.41
N ASP A 63 -4.05 9.08 -22.82
CA ASP A 63 -3.26 9.24 -24.04
C ASP A 63 -1.74 9.07 -23.83
N GLY A 64 -1.30 8.73 -22.62
CA GLY A 64 0.11 8.48 -22.27
C GLY A 64 1.01 9.72 -22.20
N ARG A 65 0.46 10.93 -22.40
CA ARG A 65 1.28 12.15 -22.53
C ARG A 65 1.60 12.86 -21.23
N PHE A 66 0.75 12.71 -20.21
CA PHE A 66 0.89 13.43 -18.94
C PHE A 66 1.01 12.47 -17.78
N ILE A 67 2.02 12.69 -16.95
CA ILE A 67 2.22 11.99 -15.69
C ILE A 67 2.01 12.98 -14.54
N ILE A 68 1.19 12.59 -13.56
CA ILE A 68 1.04 13.30 -12.29
C ILE A 68 1.71 12.44 -11.22
N GLN A 69 2.66 13.05 -10.52
CA GLN A 69 3.34 12.46 -9.37
C GLN A 69 3.04 13.32 -8.14
N GLY A 70 2.48 12.70 -7.10
CA GLY A 70 2.09 13.39 -5.87
C GLY A 70 0.85 12.78 -5.23
N SER A 71 0.24 13.52 -4.32
CA SER A 71 -0.98 13.09 -3.62
C SER A 71 -2.24 13.42 -4.42
N ILE A 72 -3.18 12.49 -4.42
CA ILE A 72 -4.56 12.68 -4.86
C ILE A 72 -5.44 12.79 -3.63
N LEU A 73 -5.94 14.00 -3.36
CA LEU A 73 -6.86 14.28 -2.27
C LEU A 73 -8.28 14.35 -2.82
N GLU A 74 -9.18 13.50 -2.32
CA GLU A 74 -10.60 13.52 -2.64
C GLU A 74 -11.33 14.39 -1.61
N PHE A 75 -12.09 15.38 -2.09
CA PHE A 75 -13.03 16.12 -1.25
C PHE A 75 -14.44 15.58 -1.46
N LYS A 76 -15.02 15.00 -0.40
CA LYS A 76 -16.36 14.40 -0.43
C LYS A 76 -17.02 14.50 0.94
N ASN A 77 -18.29 14.91 0.98
CA ASN A 77 -19.07 15.04 2.22
C ASN A 77 -18.36 15.89 3.30
N ASP A 78 -17.81 17.04 2.90
CA ASP A 78 -17.05 17.96 3.76
C ASP A 78 -15.80 17.35 4.42
N LYS A 79 -15.28 16.25 3.86
CA LYS A 79 -14.05 15.59 4.28
C LYS A 79 -13.04 15.53 3.14
N VAL A 80 -11.77 15.70 3.49
CA VAL A 80 -10.63 15.52 2.58
C VAL A 80 -9.96 14.20 2.94
N THR A 81 -9.86 13.29 1.98
CA THR A 81 -9.20 11.98 2.14
C THR A 81 -8.09 11.84 1.12
N ASP A 82 -6.91 11.40 1.55
CA ASP A 82 -5.84 11.01 0.63
C ASP A 82 -6.13 9.61 0.08
N ILE A 83 -6.40 9.53 -1.23
CA ILE A 83 -6.71 8.29 -1.94
C ILE A 83 -5.54 7.78 -2.79
N THR A 84 -4.37 8.43 -2.71
CA THR A 84 -3.19 8.17 -3.55
C THR A 84 -2.81 6.70 -3.57
N TYR A 85 -2.81 6.06 -2.39
CA TYR A 85 -2.35 4.69 -2.23
C TYR A 85 -3.46 3.65 -2.17
N LYS A 86 -4.73 4.07 -2.38
CA LYS A 86 -5.87 3.16 -2.46
C LYS A 86 -5.66 2.01 -3.46
N PRO A 87 -5.02 2.21 -4.64
CA PRO A 87 -4.70 1.12 -5.56
C PRO A 87 -3.77 0.03 -4.98
N LEU A 88 -2.99 0.32 -3.93
CA LEU A 88 -2.09 -0.64 -3.27
C LEU A 88 -2.79 -1.51 -2.22
N MET A 89 -4.03 -1.21 -1.85
CA MET A 89 -4.75 -1.96 -0.81
C MET A 89 -4.89 -3.47 -1.12
N PRO A 90 -5.16 -3.89 -2.36
CA PRO A 90 -5.12 -5.31 -2.70
C PRO A 90 -3.76 -5.97 -2.46
N GLU A 91 -2.65 -5.30 -2.81
CA GLU A 91 -1.30 -5.82 -2.53
C GLU A 91 -1.03 -5.93 -1.02
N LEU A 92 -1.50 -4.95 -0.22
CA LEU A 92 -1.41 -4.98 1.24
C LEU A 92 -2.18 -6.17 1.83
N GLU A 93 -3.42 -6.37 1.42
CA GLU A 93 -4.25 -7.46 1.93
C GLU A 93 -3.76 -8.84 1.48
N ASN A 94 -3.10 -8.94 0.33
CA ASN A 94 -2.43 -10.19 -0.09
C ASN A 94 -1.32 -10.61 0.89
N LEU A 95 -0.72 -9.68 1.63
CA LEU A 95 0.31 -9.96 2.63
C LEU A 95 -0.26 -10.24 4.04
N LYS A 96 -1.58 -10.23 4.26
CA LYS A 96 -2.18 -10.33 5.60
C LYS A 96 -1.71 -11.53 6.43
N ASN A 97 -1.44 -12.67 5.78
CA ASN A 97 -0.97 -13.89 6.43
C ASN A 97 0.53 -13.85 6.78
N GLU A 98 1.27 -12.91 6.20
CA GLU A 98 2.69 -12.68 6.47
C GLU A 98 2.91 -11.60 7.55
N MET A 99 1.83 -10.92 7.99
CA MET A 99 1.88 -9.88 9.02
C MET A 99 1.95 -10.49 10.44
N ILE A 100 2.53 -9.74 11.38
CA ILE A 100 2.45 -10.06 12.81
C ILE A 100 1.28 -9.28 13.39
N THR A 101 0.20 -9.99 13.75
CA THR A 101 -1.07 -9.37 14.16
C THR A 101 -1.23 -9.37 15.66
N PHE A 102 -1.57 -8.21 16.23
CA PHE A 102 -1.97 -8.01 17.63
C PHE A 102 -3.46 -7.65 17.65
N PRO A 103 -4.35 -8.64 17.81
CA PRO A 103 -5.79 -8.44 17.65
C PRO A 103 -6.41 -7.75 18.87
N ALA A 104 -7.30 -6.81 18.60
CA ALA A 104 -8.24 -6.30 19.60
C ALA A 104 -9.34 -7.34 19.88
N LYS A 105 -9.73 -7.51 21.15
CA LYS A 105 -10.83 -8.43 21.52
C LYS A 105 -12.17 -8.02 20.90
N ASN A 106 -12.45 -6.71 20.88
CA ASN A 106 -13.63 -6.11 20.26
C ASN A 106 -13.19 -5.26 19.06
N GLN A 107 -12.71 -5.92 18.00
CA GLN A 107 -12.15 -5.24 16.83
C GLN A 107 -13.19 -4.32 16.17
N LYS A 108 -12.88 -3.02 16.14
CA LYS A 108 -13.59 -1.97 15.43
C LYS A 108 -12.80 -1.45 14.23
N TYR A 109 -11.48 -1.41 14.37
CA TYR A 109 -10.56 -0.88 13.37
C TYR A 109 -9.39 -1.84 13.16
N VAL A 110 -8.82 -1.80 11.96
CA VAL A 110 -7.60 -2.52 11.60
C VAL A 110 -6.64 -1.52 11.00
N VAL A 111 -5.42 -1.49 11.54
CA VAL A 111 -4.35 -0.61 11.08
C VAL A 111 -3.12 -1.46 10.77
N SER A 112 -2.62 -1.36 9.54
CA SER A 112 -1.36 -1.98 9.15
C SER A 112 -0.21 -1.02 9.42
N VAL A 113 0.84 -1.48 10.08
CA VAL A 113 1.96 -0.63 10.50
C VAL A 113 3.26 -1.15 9.94
N PHE A 114 3.91 -0.35 9.10
CA PHE A 114 5.30 -0.58 8.72
C PHE A 114 6.22 -0.18 9.87
N THR A 115 6.96 -1.15 10.39
CA THR A 115 7.71 -1.04 11.63
C THR A 115 9.17 -1.43 11.45
N ASP A 116 10.04 -0.85 12.27
CA ASP A 116 11.46 -1.18 12.34
C ASP A 116 11.83 -1.47 13.81
N ILE A 117 12.50 -2.58 14.09
CA ILE A 117 12.90 -2.94 15.46
C ILE A 117 13.96 -2.00 16.06
N SER A 118 14.70 -1.28 15.21
CA SER A 118 15.68 -0.27 15.60
C SER A 118 15.08 1.13 15.82
N CYS A 119 13.80 1.33 15.54
CA CYS A 119 13.14 2.64 15.67
C CYS A 119 12.55 2.86 17.07
N GLY A 120 12.93 3.96 17.73
CA GLY A 120 12.42 4.34 19.05
C GLY A 120 10.90 4.50 19.11
N TYR A 121 10.31 5.26 18.18
CA TYR A 121 8.85 5.44 18.11
C TYR A 121 8.11 4.14 17.77
N CYS A 122 8.73 3.23 17.02
CA CYS A 122 8.13 1.91 16.81
C CYS A 122 8.17 1.03 18.07
N ARG A 123 9.10 1.28 19.01
CA ARG A 123 9.12 0.63 20.32
C ARG A 123 8.08 1.24 21.24
N LEU A 124 7.92 2.57 21.21
CA LEU A 124 6.87 3.28 21.94
C LEU A 124 5.48 2.78 21.53
N LEU A 125 5.17 2.75 20.23
CA LEU A 125 3.92 2.20 19.70
C LEU A 125 3.67 0.77 20.24
N HIS A 126 4.71 -0.08 20.21
CA HIS A 126 4.59 -1.46 20.68
C HIS A 126 4.38 -1.56 22.19
N SER A 127 4.94 -0.65 22.98
CA SER A 127 4.74 -0.63 24.43
C SER A 127 3.30 -0.28 24.83
N GLU A 128 2.57 0.41 23.95
CA GLU A 128 1.17 0.81 24.14
C GLU A 128 0.18 -0.14 23.45
N MET A 129 0.63 -1.32 23.00
CA MET A 129 -0.19 -2.25 22.21
C MET A 129 -1.52 -2.61 22.90
N GLN A 130 -1.50 -2.80 24.22
CA GLN A 130 -2.70 -3.11 24.98
C GLN A 130 -3.74 -1.98 24.90
N GLU A 131 -3.30 -0.72 24.95
CA GLU A 131 -4.21 0.43 24.86
C GLU A 131 -4.86 0.53 23.47
N TYR A 132 -4.11 0.32 22.39
CA TYR A 132 -4.70 0.23 21.05
C TYR A 132 -5.75 -0.89 20.99
N ASN A 133 -5.43 -2.06 21.51
CA ASN A 133 -6.30 -3.22 21.49
C ASN A 133 -7.57 -3.02 22.35
N ASP A 134 -7.46 -2.37 23.50
CA ASP A 134 -8.59 -2.04 24.38
C ASP A 134 -9.54 -1.02 23.74
N LEU A 135 -9.01 -0.11 22.91
CA LEU A 135 -9.79 0.82 22.09
C LEU A 135 -10.44 0.16 20.86
N GLY A 136 -10.24 -1.14 20.64
CA GLY A 136 -10.78 -1.87 19.50
C GLY A 136 -9.94 -1.78 18.23
N ILE A 137 -8.68 -1.36 18.33
CA ILE A 137 -7.76 -1.22 17.19
C ILE A 137 -6.85 -2.46 17.12
N THR A 138 -7.01 -3.24 16.06
CA THR A 138 -6.09 -4.34 15.72
C THR A 138 -4.90 -3.77 14.96
N ILE A 139 -3.68 -4.04 15.44
CA ILE A 139 -2.44 -3.65 14.76
C ILE A 139 -1.87 -4.85 14.00
N ARG A 140 -1.55 -4.67 12.72
CA ARG A 140 -0.87 -5.67 11.87
C ARG A 140 0.48 -5.13 11.44
N TYR A 141 1.57 -5.73 11.90
CA TYR A 141 2.90 -5.25 11.54
C TYR A 141 3.41 -5.84 10.22
N LEU A 142 4.02 -4.95 9.42
CA LEU A 142 4.89 -5.27 8.31
C LEU A 142 6.33 -4.78 8.61
N ALA A 143 7.31 -5.54 8.15
CA ALA A 143 8.71 -5.22 8.32
C ALA A 143 9.15 -4.12 7.33
N PHE A 144 9.76 -3.06 7.85
CA PHE A 144 10.39 -2.00 7.06
C PHE A 144 11.74 -1.60 7.66
N PRO A 145 12.82 -2.37 7.43
CA PRO A 145 14.16 -2.02 7.90
C PRO A 145 14.66 -0.75 7.18
N ARG A 146 14.71 0.38 7.86
CA ARG A 146 15.05 1.70 7.25
C ARG A 146 16.47 1.75 6.68
N ALA A 147 17.38 0.96 7.24
CA ALA A 147 18.75 0.80 6.75
C ALA A 147 18.84 -0.10 5.49
N GLY A 148 17.71 -0.52 4.94
CA GLY A 148 17.60 -1.36 3.74
C GLY A 148 17.76 -2.85 4.03
N LEU A 149 17.42 -3.66 3.01
CA LEU A 149 17.37 -5.13 3.09
C LEU A 149 18.73 -5.81 3.33
N LYS A 150 19.84 -5.12 3.10
CA LYS A 150 21.19 -5.66 3.34
C LYS A 150 21.67 -5.48 4.80
N SER A 151 20.94 -4.70 5.60
CA SER A 151 21.31 -4.36 6.98
C SER A 151 21.23 -5.55 7.94
N GLN A 152 21.93 -5.44 9.07
CA GLN A 152 21.79 -6.40 10.18
C GLN A 152 20.35 -6.41 10.71
N THR A 153 19.72 -5.24 10.81
CA THR A 153 18.32 -5.09 11.23
C THR A 153 17.37 -5.87 10.35
N ALA A 154 17.54 -5.83 9.02
CA ALA A 154 16.75 -6.64 8.10
C ALA A 154 16.87 -8.14 8.40
N ARG A 155 18.09 -8.63 8.67
CA ARG A 155 18.30 -10.06 9.00
C ARG A 155 17.69 -10.47 10.35
N GLN A 156 17.70 -9.58 11.33
CA GLN A 156 17.05 -9.79 12.62
C GLN A 156 15.52 -9.80 12.46
N MET A 157 14.97 -8.89 11.66
CA MET A 157 13.54 -8.85 11.36
C MET A 157 13.09 -10.08 10.58
N GLU A 158 13.86 -10.56 9.61
CA GLU A 158 13.56 -11.82 8.92
C GLU A 158 13.50 -13.00 9.92
N ALA A 159 14.42 -13.05 10.89
CA ALA A 159 14.43 -14.09 11.92
C ALA A 159 13.17 -14.02 12.81
N ILE A 160 12.69 -12.81 13.13
CA ILE A 160 11.43 -12.60 13.87
C ILE A 160 10.23 -13.05 13.04
N TRP A 161 10.15 -12.65 11.77
CA TRP A 161 9.04 -12.99 10.88
C TRP A 161 9.00 -14.48 10.52
N SER A 162 10.14 -15.17 10.64
CA SER A 162 10.26 -16.62 10.44
C SER A 162 10.13 -17.41 11.74
N ALA A 163 9.96 -16.77 12.90
CA ALA A 163 9.86 -17.44 14.18
C ALA A 163 8.55 -18.23 14.31
N LYS A 164 8.59 -19.32 15.10
CA LYS A 164 7.39 -20.11 15.43
C LYS A 164 6.34 -19.26 16.15
N ASP A 165 6.78 -18.42 17.08
CA ASP A 165 5.94 -17.41 17.76
C ASP A 165 6.47 -16.02 17.40
N LYS A 166 5.90 -15.45 16.33
CA LYS A 166 6.30 -14.15 15.80
C LYS A 166 5.95 -13.01 16.77
N ASN A 167 4.81 -13.10 17.46
CA ASN A 167 4.35 -12.09 18.42
C ASN A 167 5.30 -11.98 19.61
N TYR A 168 5.71 -13.13 20.16
CA TYR A 168 6.70 -13.18 21.23
C TYR A 168 8.05 -12.66 20.75
N ALA A 169 8.55 -13.14 19.61
CA ALA A 169 9.85 -12.73 19.07
C ALA A 169 9.93 -11.22 18.80
N LEU A 170 8.88 -10.64 18.19
CA LEU A 170 8.81 -9.20 17.94
C LEU A 170 8.77 -8.43 19.26
N THR A 171 7.97 -8.87 20.22
CA THR A 171 7.86 -8.21 21.54
C THR A 171 9.20 -8.20 22.28
N GLN A 172 9.93 -9.32 22.28
CA GLN A 172 11.28 -9.37 22.88
C GLN A 172 12.23 -8.40 22.17
N ALA A 173 12.23 -8.36 20.84
CA ALA A 173 13.08 -7.45 20.08
C ALA A 173 12.76 -5.97 20.36
N LYS A 174 11.48 -5.59 20.44
CA LYS A 174 11.04 -4.23 20.81
C LYS A 174 11.40 -3.86 22.25
N ASN A 175 11.52 -4.85 23.12
CA ASN A 175 12.01 -4.71 24.50
C ASN A 175 13.55 -4.74 24.61
N GLY A 176 14.28 -4.72 23.48
CA GLY A 176 15.73 -4.64 23.43
C GLY A 176 16.46 -5.99 23.40
N LYS A 177 15.73 -7.11 23.45
CA LYS A 177 16.30 -8.46 23.32
C LYS A 177 16.24 -8.89 21.86
N LEU A 178 17.22 -8.44 21.09
CA LEU A 178 17.33 -8.75 19.66
C LEU A 178 17.67 -10.23 19.44
N PRO A 179 17.16 -10.86 18.37
CA PRO A 179 17.57 -12.21 18.00
C PRO A 179 19.07 -12.22 17.67
N GLN A 180 19.79 -13.19 18.24
CA GLN A 180 21.20 -13.43 17.93
C GLN A 180 21.34 -14.19 16.61
N THR A 181 20.43 -15.12 16.34
CA THR A 181 20.35 -15.82 15.06
C THR A 181 19.82 -14.87 13.99
N LEU A 182 20.57 -14.73 12.91
CA LEU A 182 20.23 -13.91 11.76
C LEU A 182 19.67 -14.80 10.65
N ALA A 183 18.67 -14.30 9.92
CA ALA A 183 18.13 -14.97 8.73
C ALA A 183 18.33 -14.11 7.48
N THR A 184 18.51 -14.74 6.33
CA THR A 184 18.61 -14.01 5.05
C THR A 184 17.23 -13.52 4.62
N PRO A 185 17.01 -12.21 4.41
CA PRO A 185 15.72 -11.65 4.04
C PRO A 185 15.10 -12.31 2.80
N LYS A 186 13.88 -12.80 2.96
CA LYS A 186 13.06 -13.40 1.91
C LYS A 186 11.61 -13.00 2.10
N MET A 187 11.04 -13.28 3.27
CA MET A 187 9.65 -12.92 3.60
C MET A 187 9.50 -11.41 3.69
N ILE A 188 10.45 -10.73 4.36
CA ILE A 188 10.33 -9.28 4.57
C ILE A 188 10.59 -8.45 3.30
N ASN A 189 11.15 -9.02 2.23
CA ASN A 189 11.44 -8.27 1.00
C ASN A 189 10.16 -7.71 0.39
N LYS A 190 9.12 -8.54 0.26
CA LYS A 190 7.81 -8.12 -0.27
C LYS A 190 7.18 -7.02 0.59
N GLN A 191 7.37 -7.09 1.91
CA GLN A 191 6.87 -6.10 2.84
C GLN A 191 7.62 -4.78 2.68
N TYR A 192 8.94 -4.81 2.61
CA TYR A 192 9.76 -3.63 2.37
C TYR A 192 9.41 -2.96 1.03
N ASP A 193 9.33 -3.74 -0.06
CA ASP A 193 9.01 -3.24 -1.40
C ASP A 193 7.62 -2.61 -1.44
N LEU A 194 6.63 -3.23 -0.78
CA LEU A 194 5.30 -2.64 -0.64
C LEU A 194 5.36 -1.30 0.13
N GLY A 195 6.14 -1.22 1.21
CA GLY A 195 6.32 0.03 1.94
C GLY A 195 6.95 1.14 1.07
N VAL A 196 7.90 0.79 0.19
CA VAL A 196 8.47 1.72 -0.79
C VAL A 196 7.38 2.24 -1.74
N LYS A 197 6.49 1.35 -2.22
CA LYS A 197 5.36 1.75 -3.07
C LYS A 197 4.39 2.70 -2.37
N PHE A 198 4.14 2.50 -1.08
CA PHE A 198 3.38 3.42 -0.21
C PHE A 198 4.11 4.75 0.07
N GLY A 199 5.30 4.99 -0.52
CA GLY A 199 6.07 6.21 -0.32
C GLY A 199 6.70 6.34 1.07
N ILE A 200 6.81 5.23 1.81
CA ILE A 200 7.28 5.25 3.20
C ILE A 200 8.78 5.54 3.24
N ARG A 201 9.12 6.60 3.99
CA ARG A 201 10.52 7.05 4.20
C ARG A 201 10.99 6.92 5.65
N GLY A 202 10.09 6.55 6.55
CA GLY A 202 10.35 6.47 7.98
C GLY A 202 9.35 5.55 8.68
N THR A 203 9.67 5.16 9.91
CA THR A 203 8.83 4.27 10.71
C THR A 203 8.60 4.86 12.11
N PRO A 204 7.46 4.58 12.77
CA PRO A 204 6.34 3.81 12.24
C PRO A 204 5.59 4.59 11.16
N ASN A 205 4.90 3.87 10.29
CA ASN A 205 4.01 4.45 9.30
C ASN A 205 2.77 3.55 9.21
N MET A 206 1.59 4.12 9.32
CA MET A 206 0.33 3.41 9.51
C MET A 206 -0.56 3.54 8.29
N ILE A 207 -1.17 2.44 7.86
CA ILE A 207 -2.13 2.37 6.77
C ILE A 207 -3.50 2.01 7.35
N THR A 208 -4.47 2.90 7.18
CA THR A 208 -5.86 2.64 7.60
C THR A 208 -6.52 1.63 6.66
N SER A 209 -7.65 1.06 7.07
CA SER A 209 -8.45 0.19 6.20
C SER A 209 -9.01 0.91 4.96
N LYS A 210 -9.03 2.24 4.96
CA LYS A 210 -9.42 3.08 3.82
C LYS A 210 -8.26 3.33 2.84
N GLY A 211 -7.03 2.95 3.21
CA GLY A 211 -5.82 3.18 2.42
C GLY A 211 -5.12 4.51 2.68
N GLU A 212 -5.53 5.23 3.73
CA GLU A 212 -4.87 6.47 4.14
C GLU A 212 -3.54 6.17 4.82
N VAL A 213 -2.53 6.99 4.52
CA VAL A 213 -1.19 6.89 5.11
C VAL A 213 -1.07 7.90 6.24
N ILE A 214 -0.85 7.41 7.46
CA ILE A 214 -0.55 8.21 8.64
C ILE A 214 0.94 8.05 8.94
N ALA A 215 1.71 9.10 8.65
CA ALA A 215 3.14 9.10 8.85
C ALA A 215 3.50 9.32 10.33
N GLY A 216 4.33 8.43 10.88
CA GLY A 216 4.84 8.57 12.25
C GLY A 216 4.02 7.83 13.29
N TYR A 217 4.38 8.08 14.55
CA TYR A 217 3.69 7.54 15.71
C TYR A 217 2.48 8.42 16.05
N VAL A 218 1.39 7.76 16.44
CA VAL A 218 0.17 8.41 16.92
C VAL A 218 -0.29 7.65 18.15
N ALA A 219 -0.45 8.34 19.27
CA ALA A 219 -0.89 7.74 20.54
C ALA A 219 -2.28 7.09 20.40
N PRO A 220 -2.61 6.05 21.20
CA PRO A 220 -3.83 5.25 21.03
C PRO A 220 -5.13 6.04 20.90
N LYS A 221 -5.34 7.03 21.79
CA LYS A 221 -6.58 7.84 21.81
C LYS A 221 -6.68 8.77 20.60
N GLU A 222 -5.57 9.34 20.15
CA GLU A 222 -5.56 10.21 18.97
C GLU A 222 -5.77 9.38 17.70
N LEU A 223 -5.15 8.21 17.61
CA LEU A 223 -5.36 7.30 16.48
C LEU A 223 -6.84 6.89 16.40
N LEU A 224 -7.49 6.59 17.53
CA LEU A 224 -8.92 6.31 17.54
C LEU A 224 -9.75 7.48 16.99
N LYS A 225 -9.43 8.72 17.39
CA LYS A 225 -10.11 9.92 16.89
C LYS A 225 -9.96 10.04 15.38
N MET A 226 -8.73 9.90 14.86
CA MET A 226 -8.46 9.93 13.41
C MET A 226 -9.23 8.83 12.65
N LEU A 227 -9.39 7.64 13.24
CA LEU A 227 -10.10 6.53 12.61
C LEU A 227 -11.64 6.66 12.64
N GLN A 228 -12.18 7.51 13.52
CA GLN A 228 -13.62 7.80 13.63
C GLN A 228 -14.10 8.83 12.61
N GLU A 229 -13.17 9.62 12.07
CA GLU A 229 -13.42 10.56 10.98
C GLU A 229 -13.57 9.81 9.64
#